data_AF-A0A5C4S737-F1
#
_entry.id   AF-A0A5C4S737-F1
#
_cell.length_a   1.000
_cell.length_b   1.000
_cell.length_c   1.000
_cell.angle_alpha   90.00
_cell.angle_beta   90.00
_cell.angle_gamma   90.00
#
_symmetry.space_group_name_H-M   'P 1'
#
loop_
_entity.id
_entity.type
_entity.pdbx_description
1 polymer ?
#
loop_
_entity_poly.entity_id
_entity_poly.type
_entity_poly.pdbx_seq_one_letter_code
_entity_poly.pdbx_strand_id
1 'polypeptide(L)' 'MDNLNTHVPSALYEAYAPEKAKALLDRFDFGFTPKHGKWLNMAEIELQVLSPQCLNW' A
#
# COMPACT_ATOMS: atom_id res chain seq x y z
N MET A 1 0.46 -1.61 5.28
CA MET A 1 0.55 -0.44 4.40
C MET A 1 1.92 0.18 4.62
N ASP A 2 2.62 0.51 3.53
CA ASP A 2 3.89 1.23 3.63
C ASP A 2 3.65 2.70 4.00
N ASN A 3 4.74 3.43 4.29
CA ASN A 3 4.67 4.79 4.79
C ASN A 3 4.73 5.84 3.66
N LEU A 4 4.23 5.51 2.46
CA LEU A 4 4.12 6.49 1.39
C LEU A 4 3.08 7.56 1.77
N ASN A 5 3.34 8.83 1.46
CA ASN A 5 2.48 9.94 1.93
C ASN A 5 1.02 9.86 1.43
N THR A 6 0.76 9.13 0.35
CA THR A 6 -0.59 8.88 -0.19
C THR A 6 -1.28 7.68 0.45
N HIS A 7 -0.54 6.87 1.20
CA HIS A 7 -1.01 5.65 1.84
C HIS A 7 -1.58 5.96 3.24
N VAL A 8 -2.59 6.83 3.26
CA VAL A 8 -3.28 7.27 4.46
C VAL A 8 -4.79 7.15 4.27
N PRO A 9 -5.57 6.86 5.33
CA PRO A 9 -7.03 6.79 5.26
C PRO A 9 -7.71 8.01 4.61
N SER A 10 -7.14 9.20 4.79
CA SER A 10 -7.67 10.44 4.22
C SER A 10 -7.68 10.46 2.69
N ALA A 11 -6.79 9.72 2.03
CA ALA A 11 -6.74 9.64 0.57
C ALA A 11 -8.04 9.08 -0.02
N LEU A 12 -8.78 8.24 0.72
CA LEU A 12 -10.09 7.75 0.28
C LEU A 12 -11.15 8.88 0.24
N TYR A 13 -11.06 9.85 1.14
CA TYR A 13 -11.95 11.00 1.18
C TYR A 13 -11.59 12.06 0.13
N GLU A 14 -10.33 12.10 -0.31
CA GLU A 14 -9.91 12.93 -1.44
C GLU A 14 -10.44 12.37 -2.77
N ALA A 15 -10.51 11.04 -2.91
CA ALA A 15 -10.90 10.37 -4.15
C ALA A 15 -12.41 10.08 -4.30
N TYR A 16 -13.14 9.94 -3.19
CA TYR A 16 -14.54 9.50 -3.22
C TYR A 16 -15.45 10.36 -2.35
N ALA A 17 -16.76 10.36 -2.69
CA ALA A 17 -17.78 10.94 -1.83
C ALA A 17 -17.75 10.31 -0.42
N PRO A 18 -18.05 11.07 0.65
CA PRO A 18 -17.84 10.63 2.04
C PRO A 18 -18.44 9.28 2.41
N GLU A 19 -19.66 8.99 1.93
CA GLU A 19 -20.35 7.72 2.17
C GLU A 19 -19.57 6.53 1.59
N LYS A 20 -19.09 6.68 0.34
CA LYS A 20 -18.30 5.64 -0.33
C LYS A 20 -16.91 5.51 0.30
N ALA A 21 -16.27 6.62 0.66
CA ALA A 21 -14.98 6.62 1.33
C ALA A 21 -15.04 5.86 2.66
N LYS A 22 -16.05 6.14 3.50
CA LYS A 22 -16.26 5.45 4.79
C LYS A 22 -16.54 3.97 4.59
N ALA A 23 -17.42 3.62 3.66
CA ALA A 23 -17.77 2.23 3.38
C ALA A 23 -16.58 1.41 2.86
N LEU A 24 -15.64 2.04 2.15
CA LEU A 24 -14.37 1.41 1.76
C LEU A 24 -13.43 1.30 2.96
N LEU A 25 -13.25 2.37 3.72
CA LEU A 25 -12.35 2.41 4.86
C LEU A 25 -12.70 1.32 5.90
N ASP A 26 -13.99 1.10 6.16
CA ASP A 26 -14.49 0.11 7.12
C ASP A 26 -14.21 -1.35 6.74
N ARG A 27 -13.75 -1.59 5.51
CA ARG A 27 -13.38 -2.93 5.03
C ARG A 27 -11.91 -3.26 5.29
N PHE A 28 -11.11 -2.30 5.75
CA PHE A 28 -9.67 -2.46 5.90
C PHE A 28 -9.24 -2.29 7.35
N ASP A 29 -8.31 -3.14 7.78
CA ASP A 29 -7.52 -2.94 8.98
C ASP A 29 -6.09 -2.57 8.57
N PHE A 30 -5.59 -1.43 9.04
CA PHE A 30 -4.33 -0.86 8.58
C PHE A 30 -3.17 -1.29 9.50
N GLY A 31 -2.50 -2.38 9.13
CA GLY A 31 -1.20 -2.74 9.72
C GLY A 31 -0.06 -1.91 9.12
N PHE A 32 0.67 -1.15 9.94
CA PHE A 32 1.80 -0.32 9.48
C PHE A 32 3.11 -1.11 9.43
N THR A 33 3.83 -1.02 8.30
CA THR A 33 5.21 -1.55 8.21
C THR A 33 6.21 -0.55 8.78
N PRO A 34 7.19 -0.99 9.59
CA PRO A 34 8.26 -0.13 10.10
C PRO A 34 9.03 0.57 8.97
N LYS A 35 9.54 1.79 9.22
CA LYS A 35 10.21 2.63 8.20
C LYS A 35 11.36 1.95 7.44
N HIS A 36 12.07 1.01 8.08
CA HIS A 36 13.17 0.26 7.47
C HIS A 36 12.83 -1.22 7.24
N GLY A 37 11.56 -1.59 7.33
CA GLY A 37 11.04 -2.95 7.18
C GLY A 37 10.68 -3.34 5.75
N LYS A 38 11.47 -2.90 4.76
CA LYS A 38 11.22 -3.19 3.32
C LYS A 38 11.09 -4.68 3.01
N TRP A 39 11.87 -5.50 3.70
CA TRP A 39 11.85 -6.96 3.62
C TRP A 39 10.57 -7.62 4.19
N LEU A 40 9.68 -6.84 4.82
CA LEU A 40 8.34 -7.27 5.26
C LEU A 40 7.23 -6.72 4.35
N ASN A 41 7.57 -5.89 3.35
CA ASN A 41 6.60 -5.34 2.41
C ASN A 41 6.40 -6.32 1.25
N MET A 42 5.19 -6.92 1.19
CA MET A 42 4.81 -7.88 0.16
C MET A 42 5.01 -7.35 -1.27
N ALA A 43 4.65 -6.08 -1.54
CA ALA A 43 4.77 -5.51 -2.87
C ALA A 43 6.24 -5.33 -3.30
N GLU A 44 7.13 -4.95 -2.37
CA GLU A 44 8.57 -4.83 -2.67
C GLU A 44 9.20 -6.21 -2.91
N ILE A 45 8.77 -7.24 -2.17
CA ILE A 45 9.22 -8.63 -2.39
C ILE A 45 8.79 -9.13 -3.77
N GLU A 46 7.53 -8.96 -4.14
CA GLU A 46 7.01 -9.37 -5.45
C GLU A 46 7.75 -8.67 -6.60
N LEU A 47 8.03 -7.37 -6.45
CA LEU A 47 8.79 -6.61 -7.44
C LEU A 47 10.25 -7.09 -7.55
N GLN A 48 10.89 -7.47 -6.44
CA GLN A 48 12.24 -8.06 -6.46
C GLN A 48 12.28 -9.40 -7.21
N VAL A 49 11.27 -10.25 -7.03
CA VAL A 49 11.16 -11.54 -7.75
C VAL A 49 10.89 -11.33 -9.23
N LEU A 50 10.05 -10.35 -9.58
CA LEU A 50 9.69 -10.04 -10.98
C LEU A 50 10.86 -9.42 -11.76
N SER A 51 11.68 -8.59 -11.12
CA SER A 51 12.77 -7.85 -11.78
C SER A 51 13.70 -8.72 -12.64
N PRO A 52 14.29 -9.83 -12.16
CA PRO A 52 15.16 -10.68 -12.98
C PRO A 52 14.42 -11.48 -14.08
N GLN A 53 13.09 -11.60 -14.00
CA GLN A 53 12.30 -12.27 -15.04
C GLN A 53 12.02 -11.33 -16.23
N CYS A 54 11.86 -10.05 -15.95
CA CYS A 54 11.49 -9.04 -16.95
C CYS A 54 12.68 -8.24 -17.46
N LEU A 55 13.74 -8.18 -16.67
CA LEU A 55 14.96 -7.47 -17.00
C LEU A 55 16.05 -8.55 -17.06
N ASN A 56 16.54 -8.85 -18.26
CA ASN A 56 17.69 -9.73 -18.45
C ASN A 56 18.90 -9.11 -17.71
N TRP A 57 19.11 -9.52 -16.47
CA TRP A 57 20.27 -9.14 -15.66
C TRP A 57 21.42 -10.12 -15.91
#